data_AF-A0A7J7J0H0-F1
#
_entry.id   AF-A0A7J7J0H0-F1
#
_cell.length_a   1.000
_cell.length_b   1.000
_cell.length_c   1.000
_cell.angle_alpha   90.00
_cell.angle_beta   90.00
_cell.angle_gamma   90.00
#
_symmetry.space_group_name_H-M   'P 1'
#
loop_
_entity.id
_entity.type
_entity.pdbx_description
1 polymer ?
#
loop_
_entity_poly.entity_id
_entity_poly.type
_entity_poly.pdbx_seq_one_letter_code
_entity_poly.pdbx_strand_id
1 'polypeptide(L)'
;MFGIRADCANFRTKTVPGNGQNPFFDESFTFYTHFPEMALLKFTVLDDEFIGDEFIAQYTIPVDCINTGYRHINLLSSAGNKLAGCTLFVHITATHGADKAIDDTTKCLINNLSELAELKFNVETALIKFKEACDVGSVANIKYCVRTIANRACNAKGLTIKLVKSSGLPTFIISDGTPPDILKKALQAYLAWCKECKTLIDNGEPIRKTLLEIQALLRTIQSEMNSYVEEANLSEKKSQKALENFNWNMRVLKEQLTSLDQYTETCHSSFLKVIEAAQVNGVEVMTETES
;
A
#
# COMPACT_ATOMS: atom_id res chain seq x y z
N MET A 1 -25.07 -5.96 -22.80
CA MET A 1 -24.78 -4.90 -21.81
C MET A 1 -24.76 -3.57 -22.52
N PHE A 2 -25.53 -2.61 -22.01
CA PHE A 2 -25.58 -1.23 -22.49
C PHE A 2 -25.04 -0.33 -21.40
N GLY A 3 -24.31 0.72 -21.75
CA GLY A 3 -23.73 1.65 -20.77
C GLY A 3 -22.81 2.64 -21.46
N ILE A 4 -21.75 3.07 -20.78
CA ILE A 4 -20.65 3.77 -21.45
C ILE A 4 -20.01 2.88 -22.51
N ARG A 5 -19.30 3.47 -23.48
CA ARG A 5 -18.72 2.72 -24.61
C ARG A 5 -17.83 1.56 -24.14
N ALA A 6 -17.07 1.74 -23.07
CA ALA A 6 -16.19 0.72 -22.51
C ALA A 6 -16.94 -0.50 -21.92
N ASP A 7 -18.20 -0.33 -21.53
CA ASP A 7 -19.03 -1.37 -20.89
C ASP A 7 -20.00 -2.05 -21.87
N CYS A 8 -20.08 -1.55 -23.10
CA CYS A 8 -20.96 -2.10 -24.12
C CYS A 8 -20.42 -3.43 -24.65
N ALA A 9 -21.17 -4.51 -24.43
CA ALA A 9 -20.84 -5.84 -24.92
C ALA A 9 -22.11 -6.63 -25.27
N ASN A 10 -22.04 -7.51 -26.27
CA ASN A 10 -23.15 -8.35 -26.70
C ASN A 10 -22.70 -9.80 -26.87
N PHE A 11 -23.51 -10.74 -26.39
CA PHE A 11 -23.30 -12.18 -26.55
C PHE A 11 -24.62 -12.83 -26.97
N ARG A 12 -24.52 -13.90 -27.77
CA ARG A 12 -25.66 -14.67 -28.26
C ARG A 12 -25.38 -16.16 -28.00
N THR A 13 -26.38 -16.87 -27.46
CA THR A 13 -26.35 -18.33 -27.32
C THR A 13 -26.53 -19.00 -28.67
N LYS A 14 -26.24 -20.29 -28.76
CA LYS A 14 -26.66 -21.12 -29.90
C LYS A 14 -28.17 -21.28 -29.94
N THR A 15 -28.71 -21.45 -31.14
CA THR A 15 -30.11 -21.77 -31.38
C THR A 15 -30.43 -23.20 -30.97
N VAL A 16 -31.54 -23.42 -30.27
CA VAL A 16 -32.05 -24.75 -29.90
C VAL A 16 -33.17 -25.14 -30.88
N PRO A 17 -32.93 -26.06 -31.83
CA PRO A 17 -33.90 -26.38 -32.88
C PRO A 17 -35.11 -27.15 -32.33
N GLY A 18 -36.32 -26.77 -32.77
CA GLY A 18 -37.55 -27.54 -32.56
C GLY A 18 -38.06 -27.61 -31.11
N ASN A 19 -37.61 -26.72 -30.22
CA ASN A 19 -38.03 -26.72 -28.82
C ASN A 19 -38.32 -25.31 -28.29
N GLY A 20 -39.57 -24.85 -28.45
CA GLY A 20 -40.06 -23.58 -27.93
C GLY A 20 -40.63 -23.63 -26.52
N GLN A 21 -40.78 -24.81 -25.90
CA GLN A 21 -41.42 -24.94 -24.58
C GLN A 21 -40.43 -24.97 -23.41
N ASN A 22 -39.28 -25.62 -23.58
CA ASN A 22 -38.25 -25.68 -22.55
C ASN A 22 -36.85 -25.82 -23.17
N PRO A 23 -36.36 -24.79 -23.88
CA PRO A 23 -35.02 -24.80 -24.45
C PRO A 23 -33.96 -24.76 -23.33
N PHE A 24 -32.91 -25.57 -23.48
CA PHE A 24 -31.76 -25.61 -22.57
C PHE A 24 -30.49 -25.22 -23.34
N PHE A 25 -29.85 -24.13 -22.91
CA PHE A 25 -28.70 -23.54 -23.62
C PHE A 25 -27.34 -24.00 -23.07
N ASP A 26 -27.22 -24.15 -21.75
CA ASP A 26 -25.96 -24.51 -21.06
C ASP A 26 -24.74 -23.64 -21.43
N GLU A 27 -24.95 -22.32 -21.48
CA GLU A 27 -23.90 -21.36 -21.82
C GLU A 27 -23.71 -20.32 -20.70
N SER A 28 -22.49 -19.83 -20.56
CA SER A 28 -22.11 -18.81 -19.58
C SER A 28 -21.40 -17.66 -20.28
N PHE A 29 -21.79 -16.43 -19.91
CA PHE A 29 -21.19 -15.21 -20.45
C PHE A 29 -20.60 -14.36 -19.32
N THR A 30 -19.43 -13.78 -19.57
CA THR A 30 -18.79 -12.85 -18.66
C THR A 30 -18.82 -11.46 -19.27
N PHE A 31 -19.29 -10.48 -18.49
CA PHE A 31 -19.28 -9.08 -18.85
C PHE A 31 -18.33 -8.33 -17.92
N TYR A 32 -17.54 -7.42 -18.48
CA TYR A 32 -16.72 -6.50 -17.71
C TYR A 32 -17.42 -5.13 -17.69
N THR A 33 -17.54 -4.54 -16.52
CA THR A 33 -18.27 -3.27 -16.32
C THR A 33 -17.46 -2.37 -15.41
N HIS A 34 -17.07 -1.20 -15.93
CA HIS A 34 -16.28 -0.20 -15.22
C HIS A 34 -17.17 0.72 -14.38
N PHE A 35 -18.39 1.02 -14.86
CA PHE A 35 -19.36 1.86 -14.16
C PHE A 35 -20.73 1.16 -14.04
N PRO A 36 -20.88 0.22 -13.09
CA PRO A 36 -22.11 -0.56 -12.90
C PRO A 36 -23.38 0.30 -12.73
N GLU A 37 -23.25 1.49 -12.12
CA GLU A 37 -24.35 2.43 -11.88
C GLU A 37 -24.91 3.04 -13.18
N MET A 38 -24.18 2.94 -14.28
CA MET A 38 -24.59 3.43 -15.60
C MET A 38 -24.83 2.30 -16.61
N ALA A 39 -24.74 1.04 -16.17
CA ALA A 39 -24.86 -0.13 -17.03
C ALA A 39 -26.21 -0.84 -16.89
N LEU A 40 -26.73 -1.33 -18.00
CA LEU A 40 -27.95 -2.12 -18.12
C LEU A 40 -27.62 -3.49 -18.72
N LEU A 41 -28.07 -4.56 -18.06
CA LEU A 41 -28.08 -5.90 -18.62
C LEU A 41 -29.42 -6.15 -19.32
N LYS A 42 -29.38 -6.41 -20.63
CA LYS A 42 -30.54 -6.75 -21.44
C LYS A 42 -30.46 -8.21 -21.88
N PHE A 43 -31.52 -8.94 -21.60
CA PHE A 43 -31.83 -10.24 -22.18
C PHE A 43 -32.77 -10.02 -23.35
N THR A 44 -32.46 -10.63 -24.48
CA THR A 44 -33.31 -10.62 -25.68
C THR A 44 -33.48 -12.07 -26.12
N VAL A 45 -34.72 -12.49 -26.31
CA VAL A 45 -35.08 -13.81 -26.83
C VAL A 45 -35.59 -13.62 -28.24
N LEU A 46 -35.01 -14.37 -29.16
CA LEU A 46 -35.27 -14.29 -30.60
C LEU A 46 -35.61 -15.67 -31.14
N ASP A 47 -36.46 -15.73 -32.15
CA ASP A 47 -36.63 -16.90 -33.00
C ASP A 47 -35.63 -16.80 -34.17
N ASP A 48 -34.92 -17.88 -34.44
CA ASP A 48 -33.86 -17.92 -35.45
C ASP A 48 -34.46 -18.39 -36.78
N GLU A 49 -35.08 -17.48 -37.52
CA GLU A 49 -35.71 -17.77 -38.81
C GLU A 49 -34.72 -17.66 -39.99
N PHE A 50 -35.07 -18.30 -41.10
CA PHE A 50 -34.28 -18.26 -42.35
C PHE A 50 -34.09 -16.85 -42.92
N ILE A 51 -34.98 -15.89 -42.61
CA ILE A 51 -34.93 -14.51 -43.09
C ILE A 51 -34.83 -13.54 -41.89
N GLY A 52 -33.85 -13.80 -41.03
CA GLY A 52 -33.50 -12.93 -39.92
C GLY A 52 -34.21 -13.27 -38.62
N ASP A 53 -33.63 -12.82 -37.52
CA ASP A 53 -34.12 -13.15 -36.19
C ASP A 53 -35.45 -12.43 -35.89
N GLU A 54 -36.52 -13.18 -35.57
CA GLU A 54 -37.78 -12.60 -35.10
C GLU A 54 -37.69 -12.30 -33.59
N PHE A 55 -38.16 -11.13 -33.16
CA PHE A 55 -38.19 -10.79 -31.75
C PHE A 55 -39.33 -11.50 -31.01
N ILE A 56 -38.99 -12.25 -29.96
CA ILE A 56 -39.99 -12.89 -29.08
C ILE A 56 -40.20 -12.04 -27.83
N ALA A 57 -39.14 -11.77 -27.08
CA ALA A 57 -39.25 -11.12 -25.79
C ALA A 57 -37.95 -10.46 -25.31
N GLN A 58 -38.06 -9.62 -24.27
CA GLN A 58 -36.91 -8.98 -23.64
C GLN A 58 -37.08 -8.82 -22.13
N TYR A 59 -35.96 -8.59 -21.46
CA TYR A 59 -35.93 -8.08 -20.09
C TYR A 59 -34.68 -7.24 -19.92
N THR A 60 -34.80 -6.07 -19.29
CA THR A 60 -33.67 -5.18 -19.02
C THR A 60 -33.63 -4.83 -17.54
N ILE A 61 -32.46 -4.91 -16.93
CA ILE A 61 -32.24 -4.59 -15.52
C ILE A 61 -30.95 -3.76 -15.35
N PRO A 62 -30.96 -2.69 -14.53
CA PRO A 62 -29.74 -2.02 -14.11
C PRO A 62 -28.79 -2.97 -13.40
N VAL A 63 -27.49 -2.92 -13.71
CA VAL A 63 -26.50 -3.87 -13.17
C VAL A 63 -26.43 -3.81 -11.64
N ASP A 64 -26.57 -2.63 -11.06
CA ASP A 64 -26.59 -2.38 -9.60
C ASP A 64 -27.81 -3.02 -8.88
N CYS A 65 -28.86 -3.36 -9.61
CA CYS A 65 -30.08 -3.97 -9.09
C CYS A 65 -30.11 -5.50 -9.20
N ILE A 66 -29.07 -6.12 -9.77
CA ILE A 66 -29.05 -7.56 -10.04
C ILE A 66 -28.71 -8.35 -8.77
N ASN A 67 -29.58 -9.28 -8.40
CA ASN A 67 -29.33 -10.23 -7.31
C ASN A 67 -28.62 -11.50 -7.84
N THR A 68 -27.51 -11.88 -7.20
CA THR A 68 -26.74 -13.08 -7.54
C THR A 68 -27.46 -14.40 -7.19
N GLY A 69 -26.99 -15.52 -7.73
CA GLY A 69 -27.54 -16.86 -7.56
C GLY A 69 -28.48 -17.30 -8.70
N TYR A 70 -29.21 -18.39 -8.50
CA TYR A 70 -30.20 -18.89 -9.45
C TYR A 70 -31.49 -18.06 -9.40
N ARG A 71 -31.97 -17.63 -10.56
CA ARG A 71 -33.10 -16.69 -10.71
C ARG A 71 -33.97 -17.05 -11.91
N HIS A 72 -35.28 -16.85 -11.74
CA HIS A 72 -36.23 -16.79 -12.86
C HIS A 72 -36.46 -15.34 -13.25
N ILE A 73 -36.24 -15.02 -14.51
CA ILE A 73 -36.52 -13.71 -15.11
C ILE A 73 -37.84 -13.80 -15.86
N ASN A 74 -38.79 -12.94 -15.51
CA ASN A 74 -40.06 -12.84 -16.22
C ASN A 74 -39.87 -12.00 -17.49
N LEU A 75 -40.16 -12.57 -18.65
CA LEU A 75 -39.97 -11.92 -19.93
C LEU A 75 -41.10 -10.94 -20.27
N LEU A 76 -40.76 -9.86 -20.97
CA LEU A 76 -41.67 -8.81 -21.41
C LEU A 76 -41.75 -8.79 -22.94
N SER A 77 -42.90 -8.38 -23.48
CA SER A 77 -43.06 -8.14 -24.91
C SER A 77 -42.32 -6.87 -25.37
N SER A 78 -42.34 -6.59 -26.67
CA SER A 78 -41.79 -5.35 -27.25
C SER A 78 -42.46 -4.10 -26.69
N ALA A 79 -43.75 -4.19 -26.33
CA ALA A 79 -44.52 -3.13 -25.68
C ALA A 79 -44.32 -3.06 -24.15
N GLY A 80 -43.50 -3.96 -23.56
CA GLY A 80 -43.23 -3.99 -22.12
C GLY A 80 -44.26 -4.75 -21.28
N ASN A 81 -45.23 -5.43 -21.90
CA ASN A 81 -46.24 -6.22 -21.19
C ASN A 81 -45.65 -7.56 -20.73
N LYS A 82 -45.99 -8.00 -19.51
CA LYS A 82 -45.56 -9.31 -19.00
C LYS A 82 -46.14 -10.44 -19.84
N LEU A 83 -45.29 -11.34 -20.30
CA LEU A 83 -45.70 -12.55 -21.03
C LEU A 83 -45.95 -13.69 -20.03
N ALA A 84 -47.19 -14.19 -19.97
CA ALA A 84 -47.55 -15.28 -19.08
C ALA A 84 -46.90 -16.59 -19.54
N GLY A 85 -46.22 -17.30 -18.64
CA GLY A 85 -45.54 -18.57 -18.94
C GLY A 85 -44.15 -18.42 -19.59
N CYS A 86 -43.71 -17.22 -19.94
CA CYS A 86 -42.40 -16.98 -20.55
C CYS A 86 -41.38 -16.54 -19.48
N THR A 87 -40.45 -17.42 -19.11
CA THR A 87 -39.37 -17.10 -18.17
C THR A 87 -38.03 -17.61 -18.65
N LEU A 88 -36.95 -16.89 -18.32
CA LEU A 88 -35.57 -17.40 -18.43
C LEU A 88 -35.08 -17.83 -17.06
N PHE A 89 -34.48 -19.02 -16.98
CA PHE A 89 -33.77 -19.46 -15.79
C PHE A 89 -32.28 -19.21 -15.97
N VAL A 90 -31.69 -18.44 -15.07
CA VAL A 90 -30.28 -18.02 -15.15
C VAL A 90 -29.58 -18.18 -13.81
N HIS A 91 -28.28 -18.43 -13.85
CA HIS A 91 -27.39 -18.29 -12.70
C HIS A 91 -26.55 -17.03 -12.87
N ILE A 92 -26.59 -16.13 -11.88
CA ILE A 92 -25.87 -14.86 -11.94
C ILE A 92 -24.80 -14.83 -10.86
N THR A 93 -23.56 -14.60 -11.27
CA THR A 93 -22.44 -14.28 -10.36
C THR A 93 -21.98 -12.86 -10.62
N ALA A 94 -21.87 -12.05 -9.57
CA ALA A 94 -21.32 -10.70 -9.64
C ALA A 94 -20.12 -10.62 -8.70
N THR A 95 -18.99 -10.21 -9.25
CA THR A 95 -17.77 -9.89 -8.52
C THR A 95 -17.42 -8.43 -8.82
N HIS A 96 -17.27 -7.59 -7.80
CA HIS A 96 -16.88 -6.19 -8.01
C HIS A 96 -15.46 -6.16 -8.59
N GLY A 97 -15.36 -5.69 -9.84
CA GLY A 97 -14.17 -5.74 -10.68
C GLY A 97 -13.30 -4.49 -10.65
N ALA A 98 -13.51 -3.55 -9.72
CA ALA A 98 -12.52 -2.53 -9.38
C ALA A 98 -11.41 -3.19 -8.54
N ASP A 99 -10.71 -4.08 -9.24
CA ASP A 99 -9.47 -4.79 -9.04
C ASP A 99 -9.01 -5.08 -7.62
N LYS A 100 -9.07 -6.36 -7.23
CA LYS A 100 -8.27 -6.93 -6.15
C LYS A 100 -6.80 -6.45 -6.22
N ALA A 101 -6.24 -6.24 -7.42
CA ALA A 101 -4.89 -5.69 -7.58
C ALA A 101 -4.76 -4.23 -7.11
N ILE A 102 -5.73 -3.36 -7.39
CA ILE A 102 -5.74 -1.96 -6.93
C ILE A 102 -6.00 -1.90 -5.42
N ASP A 103 -6.93 -2.71 -4.91
CA ASP A 103 -7.19 -2.84 -3.47
C ASP A 103 -5.98 -3.41 -2.71
N ASP A 104 -5.35 -4.47 -3.22
CA ASP A 104 -4.12 -5.06 -2.66
C ASP A 104 -2.96 -4.04 -2.72
N THR A 105 -2.82 -3.29 -3.81
CA THR A 105 -1.84 -2.20 -3.94
C THR A 105 -2.10 -1.10 -2.92
N THR A 106 -3.36 -0.71 -2.72
CA THR A 106 -3.75 0.34 -1.78
C THR A 106 -3.50 -0.11 -0.34
N LYS A 107 -3.86 -1.34 0.01
CA LYS A 107 -3.54 -1.95 1.31
C LYS A 107 -2.03 -2.04 1.53
N CYS A 108 -1.29 -2.46 0.51
CA CYS A 108 0.17 -2.53 0.55
C CYS A 108 0.78 -1.14 0.82
N LEU A 109 0.30 -0.11 0.11
CA LEU A 109 0.72 1.28 0.32
C LEU A 109 0.47 1.73 1.77
N ILE A 110 -0.76 1.55 2.27
CA ILE A 110 -1.14 1.97 3.63
C ILE A 110 -0.27 1.27 4.67
N ASN A 111 -0.09 -0.06 4.56
CA ASN A 111 0.71 -0.83 5.51
C ASN A 111 2.16 -0.34 5.56
N ASN A 112 2.79 -0.15 4.39
CA ASN A 112 4.16 0.35 4.30
C ASN A 112 4.31 1.77 4.86
N LEU A 113 3.33 2.66 4.65
CA LEU A 113 3.34 4.00 5.21
C LEU A 113 3.18 3.99 6.74
N SER A 114 2.31 3.12 7.27
CA SER A 114 2.15 2.94 8.71
C SER A 114 3.42 2.38 9.37
N GLU A 115 4.02 1.35 8.77
CA GLU A 115 5.28 0.77 9.24
C GLU A 115 6.42 1.80 9.21
N LEU A 116 6.52 2.58 8.14
CA LEU A 116 7.49 3.67 8.04
C LEU A 116 7.32 4.72 9.15
N ALA A 117 6.08 5.09 9.46
CA ALA A 117 5.79 6.04 10.53
C ALA A 117 6.21 5.49 11.91
N GLU A 118 5.95 4.22 12.16
CA GLU A 118 6.34 3.53 13.40
C GLU A 118 7.86 3.45 13.55
N LEU A 119 8.59 3.06 12.49
CA LEU A 119 10.05 3.01 12.50
C LEU A 119 10.67 4.38 12.83
N LYS A 120 10.18 5.46 12.21
CA LYS A 120 10.65 6.82 12.49
C LYS A 120 10.40 7.21 13.96
N PHE A 121 9.18 6.94 14.44
CA PHE A 121 8.80 7.24 15.83
C PHE A 121 9.65 6.48 16.85
N ASN A 122 9.97 5.21 16.60
CA ASN A 122 10.81 4.39 17.48
C ASN A 122 12.23 4.94 17.60
N VAL A 123 12.83 5.34 16.47
CA VAL A 123 14.17 5.97 16.45
C VAL A 123 14.18 7.27 17.26
N GLU A 124 13.20 8.14 17.05
CA GLU A 124 13.11 9.43 17.77
C GLU A 124 12.91 9.24 19.27
N THR A 125 12.01 8.34 19.65
CA THR A 125 11.72 8.02 21.05
C THR A 125 12.95 7.43 21.74
N ALA A 126 13.66 6.51 21.08
CA ALA A 126 14.89 5.92 21.62
C ALA A 126 16.01 6.97 21.75
N LEU A 127 16.12 7.90 20.80
CA LEU A 127 17.09 9.00 20.87
C LEU A 127 16.80 9.93 22.04
N ILE A 128 15.54 10.26 22.32
CA ILE A 128 15.14 11.08 23.49
C ILE A 128 15.55 10.37 24.77
N LYS A 129 15.20 9.08 24.93
CA LYS A 129 15.60 8.27 26.09
C LYS A 129 17.12 8.21 26.27
N PHE A 130 17.87 8.13 25.17
CA PHE A 130 19.33 8.14 25.24
C PHE A 130 19.88 9.49 25.74
N LYS A 131 19.33 10.60 25.24
CA LYS A 131 19.70 11.95 25.71
C LYS A 131 19.39 12.15 27.20
N GLU A 132 18.23 11.71 27.65
CA GLU A 132 17.83 11.73 29.06
C GLU A 132 18.77 10.89 29.94
N ALA A 133 19.14 9.69 29.50
CA ALA A 133 20.09 8.84 30.24
C ALA A 133 21.49 9.45 30.33
N CYS A 134 21.86 10.33 29.39
CA CYS A 134 23.09 11.11 29.42
C CYS A 134 22.95 12.43 30.17
N ASP A 135 21.77 12.76 30.70
CA ASP A 135 21.48 14.05 31.35
C ASP A 135 21.86 15.24 30.46
N VAL A 136 21.57 15.13 29.16
CA VAL A 136 21.76 16.21 28.19
C VAL A 136 20.41 16.72 27.70
N GLY A 137 20.32 18.01 27.40
CA GLY A 137 19.09 18.62 26.90
C GLY A 137 18.58 17.97 25.62
N SER A 138 17.27 18.02 25.38
CA SER A 138 16.60 17.38 24.23
C SER A 138 17.14 17.84 22.87
N VAL A 139 17.62 19.08 22.76
CA VAL A 139 18.23 19.66 21.55
C VAL A 139 19.73 19.36 21.41
N ALA A 140 20.35 18.68 22.38
CA ALA A 140 21.79 18.41 22.36
C ALA A 140 22.17 17.47 21.20
N ASN A 141 23.36 17.72 20.64
CA ASN A 141 23.95 16.85 19.63
C ASN A 141 24.39 15.51 20.27
N ILE A 142 24.29 14.40 19.53
CA ILE A 142 24.70 13.06 19.95
C ILE A 142 26.16 13.01 20.45
N LYS A 143 27.03 13.89 19.92
CA LYS A 143 28.43 14.01 20.37
C LYS A 143 28.54 14.33 21.87
N TYR A 144 27.59 15.09 22.45
CA TYR A 144 27.56 15.38 23.88
C TYR A 144 27.21 14.14 24.71
N CYS A 145 26.30 13.28 24.22
CA CYS A 145 25.98 12.02 24.89
C CYS A 145 27.22 11.12 24.99
N VAL A 146 27.98 11.01 23.90
CA VAL A 146 29.24 10.24 23.84
C VAL A 146 30.29 10.81 24.78
N ARG A 147 30.46 12.14 24.81
CA ARG A 147 31.34 12.81 25.78
C ARG A 147 30.94 12.48 27.22
N THR A 148 29.64 12.48 27.54
CA THR A 148 29.15 12.12 28.87
C THR A 148 29.47 10.66 29.21
N ILE A 149 29.28 9.72 28.28
CA ILE A 149 29.67 8.30 28.47
C ILE A 149 31.17 8.20 28.76
N ALA A 150 32.01 8.81 27.93
CA ALA A 150 33.46 8.75 28.07
C ALA A 150 33.94 9.37 29.40
N ASN A 151 33.41 10.54 29.77
CA ASN A 151 33.72 11.18 31.05
C ASN A 151 33.30 10.33 32.25
N ARG A 152 32.11 9.73 32.21
CA ARG A 152 31.63 8.85 33.29
C ARG A 152 32.51 7.60 33.40
N ALA A 153 33.01 7.08 32.29
CA ALA A 153 33.88 5.92 32.27
C ALA A 153 35.28 6.24 32.82
N CYS A 154 35.90 7.34 32.35
CA CYS A 154 37.23 7.78 32.79
C CYS A 154 37.28 8.05 34.32
N ASN A 155 36.19 8.56 34.89
CA ASN A 155 36.09 8.82 36.33
C ASN A 155 35.76 7.56 37.17
N ALA A 156 35.40 6.43 36.54
CA ALA A 156 35.10 5.19 37.26
C ALA A 156 36.39 4.38 37.46
N LYS A 157 36.75 4.15 38.73
CA LYS A 157 38.03 3.51 39.09
C LYS A 157 38.13 2.10 38.51
N GLY A 158 39.15 1.87 37.69
CA GLY A 158 39.43 0.57 37.07
C GLY A 158 38.47 0.18 35.93
N LEU A 159 37.62 1.10 35.47
CA LEU A 159 36.76 0.87 34.31
C LEU A 159 37.47 1.29 33.03
N THR A 160 37.48 0.41 32.03
CA THR A 160 37.93 0.73 30.66
C THR A 160 36.85 0.35 29.67
N ILE A 161 36.53 1.27 28.75
CA ILE A 161 35.58 1.03 27.67
C ILE A 161 36.25 1.20 26.31
N LYS A 162 35.76 0.44 25.33
CA LYS A 162 36.15 0.58 23.91
C LYS A 162 34.90 0.71 23.05
N LEU A 163 35.04 1.24 21.84
CA LEU A 163 33.98 1.25 20.84
C LEU A 163 34.36 0.31 19.71
N VAL A 164 33.58 -0.74 19.50
CA VAL A 164 33.78 -1.70 18.41
C VAL A 164 32.73 -1.46 17.34
N LYS A 165 33.15 -1.42 16.08
CA LYS A 165 32.24 -1.44 14.94
C LYS A 165 31.84 -2.89 14.66
N SER A 166 30.73 -3.36 15.21
CA SER A 166 30.20 -4.71 14.99
C SER A 166 28.87 -4.68 14.23
N SER A 167 28.74 -5.50 13.19
CA SER A 167 27.55 -5.60 12.33
C SER A 167 27.11 -4.25 11.76
N GLY A 168 28.08 -3.38 11.47
CA GLY A 168 27.85 -2.00 11.02
C GLY A 168 27.43 -1.00 12.10
N LEU A 169 27.30 -1.42 13.36
CA LEU A 169 26.93 -0.57 14.49
C LEU A 169 28.13 -0.21 15.37
N PRO A 170 28.26 1.07 15.77
CA PRO A 170 29.16 1.44 16.85
C PRO A 170 28.60 0.88 18.17
N THR A 171 29.39 0.07 18.88
CA THR A 171 28.96 -0.61 20.12
C THR A 171 30.00 -0.38 21.20
N PHE A 172 29.60 0.20 22.33
CA PHE A 172 30.48 0.31 23.49
C PHE A 172 30.60 -1.04 24.18
N ILE A 173 31.82 -1.48 24.40
CA ILE A 173 32.15 -2.67 25.18
C ILE A 173 32.92 -2.26 26.44
N ILE A 174 32.74 -3.02 27.51
CA ILE A 174 33.50 -2.85 28.76
C ILE A 174 34.64 -3.86 28.70
N SER A 175 35.88 -3.37 28.68
CA SER A 175 37.07 -4.21 28.64
C SER A 175 37.50 -4.65 30.04
N ASP A 176 37.41 -3.74 31.02
CA ASP A 176 37.78 -4.01 32.41
C ASP A 176 36.87 -3.21 33.36
N GLY A 177 36.68 -3.72 34.57
CA GLY A 177 35.95 -3.04 35.65
C GLY A 177 34.43 -3.18 35.59
N THR A 178 33.74 -2.57 36.55
CA THR A 178 32.26 -2.56 36.64
C THR A 178 31.74 -1.13 36.50
N PRO A 179 30.84 -0.86 35.55
CA PRO A 179 30.33 0.50 35.33
C PRO A 179 29.37 0.91 36.45
N PRO A 180 29.40 2.18 36.91
CA PRO A 180 28.39 2.73 37.80
C PRO A 180 26.99 2.66 37.18
N ASP A 181 25.93 2.58 37.99
CA ASP A 181 24.55 2.44 37.50
C ASP A 181 24.12 3.53 36.51
N ILE A 182 24.58 4.76 36.72
CA ILE A 182 24.31 5.90 35.83
C ILE A 182 24.95 5.69 34.44
N LEU A 183 26.17 5.13 34.39
CA LEU A 183 26.82 4.79 33.13
C LEU A 183 26.16 3.57 32.48
N LYS A 184 25.80 2.55 33.26
CA LYS A 184 25.09 1.37 32.76
C LYS A 184 23.76 1.74 32.10
N LYS A 185 22.98 2.64 32.70
CA LYS A 185 21.73 3.17 32.12
C LYS A 185 21.98 3.91 30.80
N ALA A 186 23.01 4.75 30.72
CA ALA A 186 23.37 5.45 29.49
C ALA A 186 23.79 4.50 28.37
N LEU A 187 24.63 3.50 28.68
CA LEU A 187 25.06 2.47 27.72
C LEU A 187 23.87 1.63 27.23
N GLN A 188 22.92 1.28 28.10
CA GLN A 188 21.71 0.55 27.71
C GLN A 188 20.80 1.38 26.79
N ALA A 189 20.58 2.66 27.11
CA ALA A 189 19.77 3.54 26.27
C ALA A 189 20.44 3.81 24.91
N TYR A 190 21.77 3.93 24.88
CA TYR A 190 22.54 4.01 23.64
C TYR A 190 22.34 2.77 22.76
N LEU A 191 22.51 1.57 23.33
CA LEU A 191 22.34 0.32 22.59
C LEU A 191 20.92 0.17 22.04
N ALA A 192 19.91 0.54 22.83
CA ALA A 192 18.52 0.54 22.38
C ALA A 192 18.31 1.50 21.18
N TRP A 193 18.87 2.71 21.24
CA TRP A 193 18.81 3.65 20.11
C TRP A 193 19.54 3.12 18.87
N CYS A 194 20.75 2.56 19.01
CA CYS A 194 21.47 1.93 17.90
C CYS A 194 20.67 0.79 17.26
N LYS A 195 19.97 -0.01 18.07
CA LYS A 195 19.09 -1.07 17.60
C LYS A 195 17.92 -0.51 16.79
N GLU A 196 17.22 0.51 17.27
CA GLU A 196 16.11 1.11 16.51
C GLU A 196 16.59 1.74 15.20
N CYS A 197 17.75 2.42 15.20
CA CYS A 197 18.37 2.92 13.97
C CYS A 197 18.67 1.78 12.98
N LYS A 198 19.19 0.65 13.46
CA LYS A 198 19.44 -0.53 12.61
C LYS A 198 18.14 -1.09 12.05
N THR A 199 17.12 -1.24 12.87
CA THR A 199 15.78 -1.71 12.44
C THR A 199 15.21 -0.81 11.35
N LEU A 200 15.34 0.52 11.47
CA LEU A 200 14.92 1.46 10.43
C LEU A 200 15.71 1.29 9.14
N ILE A 201 17.03 1.13 9.20
CA ILE A 201 17.88 0.94 8.01
C ILE A 201 17.53 -0.37 7.31
N ASP A 202 17.46 -1.47 8.06
CA ASP A 202 17.27 -2.82 7.52
C ASP A 202 15.85 -2.99 6.92
N ASN A 203 14.81 -2.46 7.56
CA ASN A 203 13.42 -2.56 7.04
C ASN A 203 13.05 -1.40 6.09
N GLY A 204 13.76 -0.27 6.17
CA GLY A 204 13.52 0.89 5.33
C GLY A 204 13.79 0.61 3.85
N GLU A 205 14.81 -0.20 3.52
CA GLU A 205 15.15 -0.50 2.13
C GLU A 205 14.06 -1.31 1.39
N PRO A 206 13.51 -2.40 1.96
CA PRO A 206 12.32 -3.09 1.43
C PRO A 206 11.10 -2.19 1.27
N ILE A 207 10.78 -1.35 2.27
CA ILE A 207 9.66 -0.40 2.23
C ILE A 207 9.86 0.57 1.08
N ARG A 208 11.06 1.16 0.96
CA ARG A 208 11.41 2.10 -0.10
C ARG A 208 11.23 1.50 -1.48
N LYS A 209 11.70 0.27 -1.69
CA LYS A 209 11.55 -0.45 -2.96
C LYS A 209 10.08 -0.62 -3.32
N THR A 210 9.28 -1.10 -2.37
CA THR A 210 7.83 -1.30 -2.56
C THR A 210 7.11 0.02 -2.88
N LEU A 211 7.43 1.10 -2.15
CA LEU A 211 6.84 2.41 -2.40
C LEU A 211 7.23 3.01 -3.76
N LEU A 212 8.44 2.73 -4.26
CA LEU A 212 8.88 3.13 -5.60
C LEU A 212 8.12 2.37 -6.70
N GLU A 213 7.89 1.07 -6.52
CA GLU A 213 7.09 0.25 -7.43
C GLU A 213 5.65 0.76 -7.50
N ILE A 214 5.04 1.05 -6.35
CA ILE A 214 3.70 1.66 -6.26
C ILE A 214 3.68 3.04 -6.93
N GLN A 215 4.70 3.87 -6.69
CA GLN A 215 4.81 5.19 -7.33
C GLN A 215 4.89 5.08 -8.86
N ALA A 216 5.62 4.09 -9.38
CA ALA A 216 5.71 3.85 -10.82
C ALA A 216 4.35 3.46 -11.41
N LEU A 217 3.62 2.55 -10.77
CA LEU A 217 2.27 2.16 -11.17
C LEU A 217 1.31 3.36 -11.18
N LEU A 218 1.32 4.16 -10.11
CA LEU A 218 0.47 5.35 -10.01
C LEU A 218 0.80 6.37 -11.11
N ARG A 219 2.05 6.52 -11.54
CA ARG A 219 2.41 7.39 -12.68
C ARG A 219 1.82 6.88 -13.99
N THR A 220 1.80 5.57 -14.22
CA THR A 220 1.12 4.99 -15.39
C THR A 220 -0.36 5.34 -15.38
N ILE A 221 -1.03 5.12 -14.24
CA ILE A 221 -2.45 5.48 -14.07
C ILE A 221 -2.66 6.98 -14.33
N GLN A 222 -1.79 7.84 -13.80
CA GLN A 222 -1.85 9.29 -14.00
C GLN A 222 -1.84 9.67 -15.48
N SER A 223 -1.03 8.99 -16.30
CA SER A 223 -0.93 9.27 -17.73
C SER A 223 -2.18 8.89 -18.51
N GLU A 224 -2.95 7.93 -18.00
CA GLU A 224 -4.18 7.42 -18.61
C GLU A 224 -5.45 8.10 -18.05
N MET A 225 -5.35 8.82 -16.92
CA MET A 225 -6.49 9.47 -16.25
C MET A 225 -7.32 10.37 -17.15
N ASN A 226 -6.69 11.11 -18.07
CA ASN A 226 -7.44 11.98 -19.00
C ASN A 226 -8.30 11.15 -19.97
N SER A 227 -7.80 10.00 -20.44
CA SER A 227 -8.59 9.06 -21.26
C SER A 227 -9.77 8.51 -20.47
N TYR A 228 -9.54 8.10 -19.20
CA TYR A 228 -10.61 7.60 -18.34
C TYR A 228 -11.68 8.66 -18.04
N VAL A 229 -11.29 9.92 -17.88
CA VAL A 229 -12.21 11.05 -17.70
C VAL A 229 -13.08 11.28 -18.93
N GLU A 230 -12.47 11.27 -20.12
CA GLU A 230 -13.16 11.45 -21.40
C GLU A 230 -14.14 10.29 -21.66
N GLU A 231 -13.71 9.06 -21.42
CA GLU A 231 -14.53 7.85 -21.58
C GLU A 231 -15.70 7.79 -20.58
N ALA A 232 -15.49 8.26 -19.35
CA ALA A 232 -16.51 8.28 -18.31
C ALA A 232 -17.51 9.44 -18.41
N ASN A 233 -17.37 10.36 -19.39
CA ASN A 233 -18.19 11.57 -19.54
C ASN A 233 -18.33 12.38 -18.23
N LEU A 234 -17.26 12.46 -17.44
CA LEU A 234 -17.27 13.19 -16.18
C LEU A 234 -17.37 14.70 -16.41
N SER A 235 -18.12 15.41 -15.56
CA SER A 235 -18.13 16.87 -15.62
C SER A 235 -16.75 17.44 -15.28
N GLU A 236 -16.39 18.55 -15.92
CA GLU A 236 -15.09 19.22 -15.76
C GLU A 236 -14.71 19.42 -14.29
N LYS A 237 -15.67 19.88 -13.46
CA LYS A 237 -15.47 20.05 -12.00
C LYS A 237 -15.15 18.74 -11.26
N LYS A 238 -15.81 17.63 -11.62
CA LYS A 238 -15.58 16.32 -10.98
C LYS A 238 -14.23 15.75 -11.39
N SER A 239 -13.89 15.85 -12.67
CA SER A 239 -12.59 15.44 -13.21
C SER A 239 -11.45 16.21 -12.55
N GLN A 240 -11.55 17.54 -12.49
CA GLN A 240 -10.53 18.39 -11.89
C GLN A 240 -10.28 18.03 -10.42
N LYS A 241 -11.35 17.82 -9.64
CA LYS A 241 -11.24 17.40 -8.25
C LYS A 241 -10.59 16.01 -8.08
N ALA A 242 -10.91 15.06 -8.97
CA ALA A 242 -10.30 13.74 -8.94
C ALA A 242 -8.79 13.81 -9.24
N LEU A 243 -8.41 14.59 -10.24
CA LEU A 243 -7.00 14.82 -10.61
C LEU A 243 -6.22 15.54 -9.50
N GLU A 244 -6.81 16.56 -8.87
CA GLU A 244 -6.23 17.27 -7.72
C GLU A 244 -5.97 16.33 -6.55
N ASN A 245 -6.94 15.48 -6.19
CA ASN A 245 -6.79 14.49 -5.12
C ASN A 245 -5.69 13.47 -5.46
N PHE A 246 -5.66 12.98 -6.70
CA PHE A 246 -4.65 12.04 -7.15
C PHE A 246 -3.24 12.65 -7.06
N ASN A 247 -3.08 13.88 -7.54
CA ASN A 247 -1.83 14.62 -7.49
C ASN A 247 -1.37 14.88 -6.05
N TRP A 248 -2.31 15.18 -5.14
CA TRP A 248 -2.01 15.36 -3.72
C TRP A 248 -1.46 14.06 -3.10
N ASN A 249 -2.12 12.92 -3.35
CA ASN A 249 -1.65 11.61 -2.88
C ASN A 249 -0.25 11.28 -3.41
N MET A 250 0.00 11.52 -4.70
CA MET A 250 1.32 11.31 -5.33
C MET A 250 2.41 12.18 -4.71
N ARG A 251 2.10 13.44 -4.38
CA ARG A 251 3.02 14.34 -3.68
C ARG A 251 3.35 13.84 -2.29
N VAL A 252 2.34 13.42 -1.51
CA VAL A 252 2.54 12.86 -0.17
C VAL A 252 3.43 11.61 -0.22
N LEU A 253 3.19 10.69 -1.15
CA LEU A 253 4.04 9.50 -1.33
C LEU A 253 5.50 9.87 -1.63
N LYS A 254 5.72 10.86 -2.51
CA LYS A 254 7.06 11.37 -2.81
C LYS A 254 7.74 11.99 -1.58
N GLU A 255 7.00 12.78 -0.80
CA GLU A 255 7.50 13.37 0.45
C GLU A 255 7.90 12.29 1.47
N GLN A 256 7.13 11.20 1.57
CA GLN A 256 7.46 10.08 2.45
C GLN A 256 8.72 9.32 2.04
N LEU A 257 8.92 9.09 0.73
CA LEU A 257 10.14 8.51 0.18
C LEU A 257 11.38 9.37 0.49
N THR A 258 11.30 10.68 0.23
CA THR A 258 12.39 11.60 0.56
C THR A 258 12.68 11.62 2.07
N SER A 259 11.62 11.60 2.88
CA SER A 259 11.76 11.57 4.34
C SER A 259 12.44 10.27 4.79
N LEU A 260 12.10 9.11 4.24
CA LEU A 260 12.79 7.85 4.54
C LEU A 260 14.29 7.93 4.21
N ASP A 261 14.64 8.41 3.02
CA ASP A 261 16.05 8.59 2.62
C ASP A 261 16.81 9.48 3.62
N GLN A 262 16.19 10.58 4.05
CA GLN A 262 16.77 11.49 5.04
C GLN A 262 16.96 10.85 6.43
N TYR A 263 16.02 10.02 6.90
CA TYR A 263 16.16 9.32 8.19
C TYR A 263 17.26 8.27 8.14
N THR A 264 17.35 7.52 7.05
CA THR A 264 18.42 6.54 6.83
C THR A 264 19.78 7.22 6.84
N GLU A 265 19.97 8.28 6.05
CA GLU A 265 21.21 9.08 6.04
C GLU A 265 21.53 9.66 7.43
N THR A 266 20.52 10.13 8.15
CA THR A 266 20.69 10.67 9.51
C THR A 266 21.17 9.60 10.49
N CYS A 267 20.67 8.36 10.40
CA CYS A 267 21.13 7.24 11.23
C CYS A 267 22.60 6.93 10.94
N HIS A 268 22.97 6.77 9.66
CA HIS A 268 24.37 6.53 9.25
C HIS A 268 25.30 7.67 9.70
N SER A 269 24.91 8.93 9.46
CA SER A 269 25.67 10.11 9.89
C SER A 269 25.83 10.17 11.41
N SER A 270 24.80 9.78 12.16
CA SER A 270 24.84 9.77 13.62
C SER A 270 25.84 8.73 14.16
N PHE A 271 25.95 7.56 13.52
CA PHE A 271 26.96 6.56 13.88
C PHE A 271 28.38 7.06 13.63
N LEU A 272 28.63 7.75 12.52
CA LEU A 272 29.93 8.39 12.26
C LEU A 272 30.26 9.45 13.32
N LYS A 273 29.29 10.30 13.67
CA LYS A 273 29.46 11.30 14.74
C LYS A 273 29.76 10.68 16.09
N VAL A 274 29.21 9.50 16.39
CA VAL A 274 29.51 8.76 17.61
C VAL A 274 30.95 8.26 17.62
N ILE A 275 31.41 7.67 16.51
CA ILE A 275 32.79 7.19 16.36
C ILE A 275 33.78 8.34 16.52
N GLU A 276 33.58 9.45 15.81
CA GLU A 276 34.42 10.65 15.93
C GLU A 276 34.45 11.18 17.36
N ALA A 277 33.29 11.26 18.02
CA ALA A 277 33.21 11.74 19.39
C ALA A 277 33.91 10.79 20.38
N ALA A 278 33.84 9.48 20.17
CA ALA A 278 34.53 8.51 21.00
C ALA A 278 36.06 8.71 20.92
N GLN A 279 36.60 8.85 19.71
CA GLN A 279 38.03 9.10 19.48
C GLN A 279 38.50 10.40 20.14
N VAL A 280 37.76 11.50 19.97
CA VAL A 280 38.10 12.81 20.56
C VAL A 280 38.11 12.76 22.10
N ASN A 281 37.30 11.89 22.71
CA ASN A 281 37.26 11.72 24.16
C ASN A 281 38.16 10.57 24.66
N GLY A 282 39.09 10.09 23.83
CA GLY A 282 40.10 9.09 24.23
C GLY A 282 39.56 7.67 24.40
N VAL A 283 38.37 7.37 23.86
CA VAL A 283 37.86 5.99 23.80
C VAL A 283 38.48 5.30 22.59
N GLU A 284 39.15 4.17 22.82
CA GLU A 284 39.74 3.35 21.77
C GLU A 284 38.64 2.81 20.83
N VAL A 285 38.81 3.01 19.52
CA VAL A 285 37.88 2.53 18.49
C VAL A 285 38.54 1.40 17.71
N MET A 286 37.91 0.22 17.72
CA MET A 286 38.41 -0.97 17.04
C MET A 286 37.49 -1.39 15.88
N THR A 287 38.09 -2.01 14.87
CA THR A 287 37.37 -2.65 13.78
C THR A 287 37.12 -4.13 14.10
N GLU A 288 36.12 -4.75 13.46
CA GLU A 288 35.70 -6.15 13.67
C GLU A 288 36.84 -7.19 13.52
N THR A 289 37.96 -6.82 12.89
CA THR A 289 39.14 -7.67 12.71
C THR A 289 40.15 -7.59 13.86
N GLU A 290 39.97 -6.69 14.82
CA GLU A 290 40.91 -6.37 15.91
C GLU A 290 40.35 -6.65 17.31
N SER A 291 39.12 -7.20 17.40
CA SER A 291 38.43 -7.54 18.66
C SER A 291 38.63 -8.98 19.10
#